data_AF-A0A183A7T4-F1
#
_entry.id   AF-A0A183A7T4-F1
#
_cell.length_a   1.000
_cell.length_b   1.000
_cell.length_c   1.000
_cell.angle_alpha   90.00
_cell.angle_beta   90.00
_cell.angle_gamma   90.00
#
_symmetry.space_group_name_H-M   'P 1'
#
loop_
_entity.id
_entity.type
_entity.pdbx_description
1 polymer ?
#
loop_
_entity_poly.entity_id
_entity_poly.type
_entity_poly.pdbx_seq_one_letter_code
_entity_poly.pdbx_strand_id
1 'polypeptide(L)'
;MAPTLRVPRKFERGGTGFLPTFGPSFINLYGSPREYSDMPNKYEALNLGKGDGAAYRGRVLLEVRTELLTDPVANEVRAIDSDSIARVQKSLRRRRFRVNAAFLSATMIPGEKDSPIQFEVSVGNYGNILDDSVPPCASTTPPTNPIYDGVAYSYLPWGENKPCCLLEAQWEDITYRMYAVNMLLKAADRLTNSITRVQLSVANDLPLEQQARDVINALDQFILDCSMELPESDIEQSPPNELDKYIRLLRDGQLKALHDQAVHLRNTAEDIDQALQQMIFYRDSILGLAVEPQLSFPDVIIWMLSGSKRSAYCRIPAHDVLYHPNPTYAGRFCGVPQTLCFVKPKLEEENDEKYLRSPVMVRAIVWVGLDKYYQAWNEVQVEAKTQIVAETYENQGKILNKWVTTKPPLTRPAWSDASGKKELKKESFNPPPGWRWDGDWFVDPEISVLYQKDTNQTSFVEDVYVNESRTPNGNWEPAQIPYSDAYGEPKPAPEKTELKDDWTWEGDWEVDKDRLCDEDGWEYAQTSTDTNFMPTEKNYLMFRRKRMIRKRVKGEVGMPVKQAEQRLALLVSLMFDSPLHVVR
;
A
#
# COMPACT_ATOMS: atom_id res chain seq x y z
N MET A 1 -11.22 -17.89 -4.92
CA MET A 1 -12.31 -17.65 -5.89
C MET A 1 -11.74 -17.01 -7.15
N ALA A 2 -11.77 -17.72 -8.29
CA ALA A 2 -11.49 -17.10 -9.60
C ALA A 2 -12.42 -15.89 -9.83
N PRO A 3 -11.97 -14.83 -10.53
CA PRO A 3 -12.82 -13.71 -10.88
C PRO A 3 -13.97 -14.23 -11.74
N THR A 4 -15.11 -14.49 -11.11
CA THR A 4 -16.32 -14.89 -11.81
C THR A 4 -16.86 -13.63 -12.44
N LEU A 5 -16.74 -13.51 -13.76
CA LEU A 5 -17.41 -12.46 -14.50
C LEU A 5 -18.91 -12.62 -14.23
N ARG A 6 -19.45 -11.78 -13.34
CA ARG A 6 -20.88 -11.70 -13.09
C ARG A 6 -21.50 -11.03 -14.30
N VAL A 7 -21.85 -11.84 -15.30
CA VAL A 7 -22.63 -11.36 -16.45
C VAL A 7 -24.00 -10.96 -15.92
N PRO A 8 -24.37 -9.66 -15.97
CA PRO A 8 -25.67 -9.23 -15.48
C PRO A 8 -26.77 -9.97 -16.25
N ARG A 9 -27.76 -10.47 -15.52
CA ARG A 9 -28.95 -11.09 -16.09
C ARG A 9 -30.14 -10.59 -15.29
N LYS A 10 -31.16 -10.08 -15.98
CA LYS A 10 -32.49 -9.94 -15.42
C LYS A 10 -33.42 -10.76 -16.29
N PHE A 11 -33.81 -11.95 -15.82
CA PHE A 11 -34.81 -12.77 -16.49
C PHE A 11 -35.98 -12.98 -15.52
N GLU A 12 -37.04 -12.18 -15.70
CA GLU A 12 -38.34 -12.44 -15.10
C GLU A 12 -39.27 -12.88 -16.24
N ARG A 13 -39.89 -14.06 -16.11
CA ARG A 13 -40.92 -14.50 -17.06
C ARG A 13 -42.06 -13.48 -17.02
N GLY A 14 -42.20 -12.70 -18.11
CA GLY A 14 -43.23 -11.67 -18.26
C GLY A 14 -42.80 -10.23 -17.90
N GLY A 15 -41.51 -9.99 -17.60
CA GLY A 15 -40.96 -8.66 -17.31
C GLY A 15 -39.90 -8.17 -18.32
N THR A 16 -39.59 -6.87 -18.27
CA THR A 16 -38.58 -6.16 -19.08
C THR A 16 -37.14 -6.54 -18.70
N GLY A 17 -36.77 -7.79 -18.98
CA GLY A 17 -35.40 -8.31 -18.82
C GLY A 17 -34.50 -8.05 -20.03
N PHE A 18 -33.18 -8.26 -19.86
CA PHE A 18 -32.22 -8.33 -20.97
C PHE A 18 -31.42 -9.63 -20.91
N LEU A 19 -31.03 -10.11 -22.09
CA LEU A 19 -30.24 -11.33 -22.23
C LEU A 19 -28.83 -11.12 -21.69
N PRO A 20 -28.13 -12.18 -21.21
CA PRO A 20 -26.76 -12.08 -20.75
C PRO A 20 -25.87 -11.38 -21.79
N THR A 21 -25.36 -10.21 -21.44
CA THR A 21 -24.61 -9.34 -22.36
C THR A 21 -23.42 -8.73 -21.63
N PHE A 22 -22.30 -8.57 -22.31
CA PHE A 22 -21.13 -7.86 -21.82
C PHE A 22 -20.35 -7.25 -22.98
N GLY A 23 -19.83 -6.03 -22.80
CA GLY A 23 -18.86 -5.46 -23.72
C GLY A 23 -19.40 -5.02 -25.08
N PRO A 24 -18.51 -4.78 -26.06
CA PRO A 24 -17.06 -4.94 -25.97
C PRO A 24 -16.46 -4.04 -24.88
N SER A 25 -15.74 -4.61 -23.92
CA SER A 25 -15.04 -3.85 -22.87
C SER A 25 -13.84 -4.62 -22.32
N PHE A 26 -12.85 -3.90 -21.79
CA PHE A 26 -11.67 -4.51 -21.20
C PHE A 26 -11.96 -5.06 -19.81
N ILE A 27 -11.41 -6.23 -19.52
CA ILE A 27 -11.37 -6.82 -18.18
C ILE A 27 -9.92 -6.84 -17.72
N ASN A 28 -9.65 -6.28 -16.54
CA ASN A 28 -8.33 -6.30 -15.92
C ASN A 28 -8.05 -7.66 -15.28
N LEU A 29 -6.85 -8.19 -15.52
CA LEU A 29 -6.39 -9.46 -14.98
C LEU A 29 -5.35 -9.20 -13.89
N TYR A 30 -5.53 -9.85 -12.75
CA TYR A 30 -4.61 -9.79 -11.62
C TYR A 30 -4.13 -11.20 -11.27
N GLY A 31 -2.88 -11.33 -10.83
CA GLY A 31 -2.25 -12.62 -10.56
C GLY A 31 -1.06 -12.52 -9.63
N SER A 32 -0.07 -13.40 -9.82
CA SER A 32 1.09 -13.51 -8.95
C SER A 32 1.98 -12.26 -8.99
N PRO A 33 2.73 -11.94 -7.91
CA PRO A 33 3.77 -10.91 -7.94
C PRO A 33 4.74 -11.12 -9.11
N ARG A 34 5.21 -10.02 -9.73
CA ARG A 34 6.03 -10.03 -10.96
C ARG A 34 7.54 -10.09 -10.72
N GLU A 35 7.97 -10.52 -9.54
CA GLU A 35 9.40 -10.67 -9.24
C GLU A 35 10.03 -11.73 -10.14
N TYR A 36 11.19 -11.38 -10.71
CA TYR A 36 12.06 -12.36 -11.34
C TYR A 36 12.79 -13.13 -10.24
N SER A 37 12.57 -14.44 -10.17
CA SER A 37 13.35 -15.35 -9.33
C SER A 37 13.74 -16.59 -10.14
N ASP A 38 14.96 -17.08 -9.94
CA ASP A 38 15.41 -18.35 -10.53
C ASP A 38 14.69 -19.57 -9.92
N MET A 39 14.02 -19.36 -8.78
CA MET A 39 13.19 -20.37 -8.11
C MET A 39 11.72 -20.26 -8.54
N PRO A 40 10.94 -21.36 -8.49
CA PRO A 40 9.51 -21.34 -8.78
C PRO A 40 8.78 -20.34 -7.89
N ASN A 41 7.99 -19.44 -8.50
CA ASN A 41 7.21 -18.47 -7.76
C ASN A 41 6.10 -19.19 -6.99
N LYS A 42 6.20 -19.22 -5.66
CA LYS A 42 5.21 -19.90 -4.81
C LYS A 42 3.76 -19.42 -5.01
N TYR A 43 3.57 -18.20 -5.53
CA TYR A 43 2.26 -17.62 -5.78
C TYR A 43 1.77 -17.80 -7.22
N GLU A 44 2.42 -18.63 -8.04
CA GLU A 44 2.04 -18.85 -9.45
C GLU A 44 0.59 -19.29 -9.62
N ALA A 45 0.05 -20.04 -8.65
CA ALA A 45 -1.34 -20.45 -8.60
C ALA A 45 -2.35 -19.27 -8.57
N LEU A 46 -1.93 -18.06 -8.18
CA LEU A 46 -2.76 -16.85 -8.31
C LEU A 46 -3.06 -16.53 -9.78
N ASN A 47 -2.19 -16.89 -10.72
CA ASN A 47 -2.45 -16.73 -12.16
C ASN A 47 -3.54 -17.68 -12.67
N LEU A 48 -3.86 -18.73 -11.90
CA LEU A 48 -4.94 -19.68 -12.16
C LEU A 48 -6.21 -19.34 -11.35
N GLY A 49 -6.25 -18.19 -10.66
CA GLY A 49 -7.40 -17.76 -9.86
C GLY A 49 -7.55 -18.47 -8.51
N LYS A 50 -6.52 -19.16 -8.02
CA LYS A 50 -6.51 -19.83 -6.70
C LYS A 50 -6.18 -18.86 -5.54
N GLY A 51 -6.88 -17.74 -5.51
CA GLY A 51 -6.66 -16.63 -4.57
C GLY A 51 -6.80 -15.29 -5.26
N ASP A 52 -6.73 -14.21 -4.48
CA ASP A 52 -6.83 -12.86 -5.02
C ASP A 52 -5.52 -12.45 -5.71
N GLY A 53 -5.63 -12.02 -6.96
CA GLY A 53 -4.48 -11.54 -7.72
C GLY A 53 -3.86 -10.30 -7.08
N ALA A 54 -2.57 -10.36 -6.78
CA ALA A 54 -1.82 -9.31 -6.10
C ALA A 54 -1.23 -8.27 -7.06
N ALA A 55 -0.89 -8.65 -8.29
CA ALA A 55 -0.29 -7.75 -9.28
C ALA A 55 -1.07 -7.75 -10.60
N TYR A 56 -1.12 -6.60 -11.27
CA TYR A 56 -1.70 -6.48 -12.61
C TYR A 56 -0.91 -7.32 -13.63
N ARG A 57 -1.63 -8.11 -14.44
CA ARG A 57 -1.07 -9.04 -15.44
C ARG A 57 -1.41 -8.65 -16.88
N GLY A 58 -2.28 -7.67 -17.06
CA GLY A 58 -2.77 -7.25 -18.36
C GLY A 58 -4.29 -7.16 -18.37
N ARG A 59 -4.85 -7.11 -19.57
CA ARG A 59 -6.28 -6.98 -19.79
C ARG A 59 -6.69 -7.65 -21.08
N VAL A 60 -7.93 -8.11 -21.14
CA VAL A 60 -8.53 -8.74 -22.33
C VAL A 60 -9.75 -7.95 -22.74
N LEU A 61 -9.84 -7.59 -24.03
CA LEU A 61 -11.06 -7.04 -24.60
C LEU A 61 -12.03 -8.19 -24.84
N LEU A 62 -13.18 -8.17 -24.16
CA LEU A 62 -14.15 -9.26 -24.20
C LEU A 62 -15.53 -8.73 -24.57
N GLU A 63 -16.27 -9.55 -25.32
CA GLU A 63 -17.69 -9.36 -25.61
C GLU A 63 -18.43 -10.68 -25.36
N VAL A 64 -19.57 -10.60 -24.67
CA VAL A 64 -20.52 -11.71 -24.51
C VAL A 64 -21.82 -11.28 -25.14
N ARG A 65 -22.28 -12.04 -26.13
CA ARG A 65 -23.58 -11.88 -26.77
C ARG A 65 -24.41 -13.14 -26.56
N THR A 66 -25.71 -12.94 -26.36
CA THR A 66 -26.67 -14.02 -26.32
C THR A 66 -27.68 -13.81 -27.44
N GLU A 67 -27.86 -14.83 -28.27
CA GLU A 67 -28.82 -14.84 -29.36
C GLU A 67 -29.88 -15.92 -29.09
N LEU A 68 -31.15 -15.59 -29.31
CA LEU A 68 -32.24 -16.56 -29.22
C LEU A 68 -32.40 -17.22 -30.58
N LEU A 69 -31.88 -18.45 -30.70
CA LEU A 69 -31.92 -19.22 -31.93
C LEU A 69 -33.06 -20.25 -31.88
N THR A 70 -33.67 -20.54 -33.03
CA THR A 70 -34.69 -21.59 -33.16
C THR A 70 -34.13 -22.96 -32.86
N ASP A 71 -32.88 -23.20 -33.27
CA ASP A 71 -32.13 -24.42 -33.04
C ASP A 71 -30.94 -24.12 -32.12
N PRO A 72 -30.73 -24.89 -31.04
CA PRO A 72 -29.64 -24.65 -30.12
C PRO A 72 -28.30 -24.91 -30.80
N VAL A 73 -27.47 -23.87 -30.87
CA VAL A 73 -26.08 -23.94 -31.33
C VAL A 73 -25.16 -24.04 -30.10
N ALA A 74 -24.03 -24.72 -30.25
CA ALA A 74 -23.01 -24.77 -29.20
C ALA A 74 -22.46 -23.35 -28.92
N ASN A 75 -22.05 -23.09 -27.67
CA ASN A 75 -21.36 -21.85 -27.35
C ASN A 75 -20.02 -21.80 -28.10
N GLU A 76 -19.77 -20.70 -28.81
CA GLU A 76 -18.54 -20.49 -29.57
C GLU A 76 -17.68 -19.38 -28.94
N VAL A 77 -16.37 -19.58 -28.96
CA VAL A 77 -15.38 -18.53 -28.64
C VAL A 77 -14.69 -18.15 -29.93
N ARG A 78 -14.92 -16.91 -30.39
CA ARG A 78 -14.36 -16.37 -31.62
C ARG A 78 -13.80 -14.96 -31.42
N ALA A 79 -12.97 -14.50 -32.35
CA ALA A 79 -12.53 -13.11 -32.35
C ALA A 79 -13.73 -12.17 -32.46
N ILE A 80 -13.66 -11.02 -31.78
CA ILE A 80 -14.71 -10.00 -31.84
C ILE A 80 -14.80 -9.46 -33.28
N ASP A 81 -16.01 -9.38 -33.82
CA ASP A 81 -16.24 -8.91 -35.19
C ASP A 81 -15.67 -7.49 -35.39
N SER A 82 -15.06 -7.22 -36.55
CA SER A 82 -14.46 -5.92 -36.86
C SER A 82 -15.44 -4.75 -36.71
N ASP A 83 -16.71 -4.95 -37.05
CA ASP A 83 -17.76 -3.92 -36.90
C ASP A 83 -18.02 -3.59 -35.42
N SER A 84 -17.92 -4.59 -34.54
CA SER A 84 -18.08 -4.44 -33.10
C SER A 84 -16.92 -3.65 -32.49
N ILE A 85 -15.69 -3.95 -32.94
CA ILE A 85 -14.50 -3.18 -32.58
C ILE A 85 -14.62 -1.73 -33.07
N ALA A 86 -15.06 -1.54 -34.32
CA ALA A 86 -15.23 -0.20 -34.90
C ALA A 86 -16.25 0.65 -34.13
N ARG A 87 -17.35 0.06 -33.63
CA ARG A 87 -18.35 0.76 -32.80
C ARG A 87 -17.77 1.29 -31.50
N VAL A 88 -16.86 0.56 -30.86
CA VAL A 88 -16.25 0.96 -29.57
C VAL A 88 -14.91 1.68 -29.74
N GLN A 89 -14.40 1.82 -30.97
CA GLN A 89 -13.07 2.39 -31.24
C GLN A 89 -12.87 3.79 -30.66
N LYS A 90 -13.94 4.61 -30.61
CA LYS A 90 -13.89 5.93 -29.97
C LYS A 90 -13.65 5.82 -28.47
N SER A 91 -14.36 4.92 -27.80
CA SER A 91 -14.20 4.61 -26.36
C SER A 91 -12.83 4.01 -26.02
N LEU A 92 -12.11 3.47 -27.01
CA LEU A 92 -10.73 2.97 -26.84
C LEU A 92 -9.66 4.08 -26.86
N ARG A 93 -10.05 5.34 -27.10
CA ARG A 93 -9.12 6.47 -27.06
C ARG A 93 -8.65 6.71 -25.63
N ARG A 94 -7.34 6.72 -25.45
CA ARG A 94 -6.72 6.95 -24.15
C ARG A 94 -6.60 8.44 -23.85
N ARG A 95 -6.82 8.78 -22.59
CA ARG A 95 -6.61 10.10 -22.00
C ARG A 95 -5.53 10.05 -20.94
N ARG A 96 -4.90 11.19 -20.69
CA ARG A 96 -3.92 11.32 -19.61
C ARG A 96 -4.65 11.46 -18.27
N PHE A 97 -4.37 10.52 -17.39
CA PHE A 97 -4.73 10.54 -15.98
C PHE A 97 -3.48 10.78 -15.16
N ARG A 98 -3.63 11.46 -14.03
CA ARG A 98 -2.61 11.57 -13.00
C ARG A 98 -3.04 10.82 -11.76
N VAL A 99 -2.07 10.17 -11.14
CA VAL A 99 -2.24 9.48 -9.85
C VAL A 99 -1.24 10.07 -8.88
N ASN A 100 -1.72 10.66 -7.80
CA ASN A 100 -0.92 11.18 -6.72
C ASN A 100 -1.15 10.34 -5.47
N ALA A 101 -0.07 10.02 -4.77
CA ALA A 101 -0.12 9.39 -3.47
C ALA A 101 0.85 10.11 -2.53
N ALA A 102 0.32 10.79 -1.51
CA ALA A 102 1.12 11.43 -0.46
C ALA A 102 1.10 10.56 0.79
N PHE A 103 2.26 10.16 1.29
CA PHE A 103 2.40 9.24 2.42
C PHE A 103 2.64 10.03 3.72
N LEU A 104 1.72 9.93 4.67
CA LEU A 104 1.76 10.69 5.91
C LEU A 104 2.54 9.94 7.00
N SER A 105 2.35 8.62 7.10
CA SER A 105 3.08 7.74 8.02
C SER A 105 3.01 6.27 7.59
N ALA A 106 3.99 5.47 8.03
CA ALA A 106 3.99 4.02 7.92
C ALA A 106 4.36 3.41 9.28
N THR A 107 3.46 2.61 9.85
CA THR A 107 3.55 2.10 11.22
C THR A 107 3.11 0.64 11.29
N MET A 108 3.20 0.03 12.47
CA MET A 108 2.85 -1.37 12.70
C MET A 108 3.64 -2.37 11.84
N ILE A 109 4.88 -2.00 11.47
CA ILE A 109 5.76 -2.87 10.70
C ILE A 109 6.29 -3.96 11.64
N PRO A 110 6.03 -5.25 11.39
CA PRO A 110 6.46 -6.32 12.27
C PRO A 110 7.94 -6.60 12.05
N GLY A 111 8.80 -6.11 12.93
CA GLY A 111 10.12 -6.67 13.28
C GLY A 111 11.14 -7.01 12.18
N GLU A 112 10.87 -6.80 10.90
CA GLU A 112 11.82 -7.01 9.80
C GLU A 112 12.88 -5.91 9.87
N LYS A 113 14.08 -6.28 10.32
CA LYS A 113 15.18 -5.37 10.70
C LYS A 113 16.32 -5.30 9.68
N ASP A 114 16.26 -6.10 8.61
CA ASP A 114 17.45 -6.39 7.80
C ASP A 114 17.50 -5.64 6.47
N SER A 115 16.46 -4.90 6.10
CA SER A 115 16.44 -4.17 4.82
C SER A 115 15.61 -2.89 4.88
N PRO A 116 16.03 -1.82 4.15
CA PRO A 116 15.21 -0.63 3.97
C PRO A 116 13.87 -0.97 3.33
N ILE A 117 12.84 -0.23 3.75
CA ILE A 117 11.48 -0.34 3.23
C ILE A 117 11.20 0.79 2.25
N GLN A 118 10.56 0.45 1.14
CA GLN A 118 10.11 1.38 0.11
C GLN A 118 8.65 1.07 -0.24
N PHE A 119 7.85 2.08 -0.56
CA PHE A 119 6.53 1.88 -1.15
C PHE A 119 6.55 2.17 -2.64
N GLU A 120 5.92 1.32 -3.45
CA GLU A 120 5.74 1.49 -4.90
C GLU A 120 4.26 1.64 -5.23
N VAL A 121 3.90 2.69 -5.95
CA VAL A 121 2.54 2.97 -6.41
C VAL A 121 2.45 2.66 -7.91
N SER A 122 1.43 1.91 -8.32
CA SER A 122 1.22 1.53 -9.72
C SER A 122 -0.26 1.55 -10.14
N VAL A 123 -0.51 1.79 -11.41
CA VAL A 123 -1.82 1.60 -12.08
C VAL A 123 -1.59 0.91 -13.41
N GLY A 124 -2.04 -0.34 -13.50
CA GLY A 124 -1.69 -1.21 -14.62
C GLY A 124 -0.17 -1.41 -14.71
N ASN A 125 0.43 -1.06 -15.84
CA ASN A 125 1.90 -1.10 -16.01
C ASN A 125 2.58 0.20 -15.53
N TYR A 126 1.87 1.32 -15.47
CA TYR A 126 2.44 2.61 -15.07
C TYR A 126 2.85 2.57 -13.60
N GLY A 127 4.10 2.95 -13.30
CA GLY A 127 4.66 2.97 -11.95
C GLY A 127 5.22 1.63 -11.45
N ASN A 128 5.18 0.57 -12.25
CA ASN A 128 5.86 -0.68 -11.91
C ASN A 128 7.35 -0.57 -12.27
N ILE A 129 8.24 -0.62 -11.27
CA ILE A 129 9.69 -0.46 -11.49
C ILE A 129 10.35 -1.61 -12.27
N LEU A 130 9.63 -2.71 -12.50
CA LEU A 130 10.10 -3.85 -13.28
C LEU A 130 9.59 -3.84 -14.73
N ASP A 131 8.78 -2.85 -15.11
CA ASP A 131 8.15 -2.80 -16.43
C ASP A 131 8.71 -1.66 -17.28
N ASP A 132 9.52 -2.02 -18.27
CA ASP A 132 10.14 -1.08 -19.21
C ASP A 132 9.25 -0.73 -20.42
N SER A 133 8.00 -1.22 -20.47
CA SER A 133 7.07 -0.95 -21.59
C SER A 133 6.39 0.43 -21.53
N VAL A 134 6.55 1.15 -20.42
CA VAL A 134 5.94 2.45 -20.17
C VAL A 134 6.99 3.47 -19.72
N PRO A 135 6.72 4.78 -19.88
CA PRO A 135 7.65 5.81 -19.40
C PRO A 135 7.89 5.72 -17.87
N PRO A 136 9.11 6.01 -17.41
CA PRO A 136 9.43 6.00 -15.98
C PRO A 136 8.61 7.06 -15.23
N CYS A 137 8.19 6.72 -14.01
CA CYS A 137 7.38 7.57 -13.13
C CYS A 137 8.03 7.67 -11.75
N ALA A 138 7.82 8.80 -11.05
CA ALA A 138 8.17 8.97 -9.64
C ALA A 138 7.20 8.17 -8.76
N SER A 139 7.32 6.84 -8.85
CA SER A 139 6.34 5.86 -8.37
C SER A 139 6.75 5.22 -7.05
N THR A 140 7.94 5.52 -6.54
CA THR A 140 8.48 4.94 -5.32
C THR A 140 8.83 5.98 -4.27
N THR A 141 8.64 5.66 -2.99
CA THR A 141 9.20 6.45 -1.89
C THR A 141 10.70 6.21 -1.76
N PRO A 142 11.47 7.08 -1.09
CA PRO A 142 12.85 6.77 -0.72
C PRO A 142 12.93 5.48 0.13
N PRO A 143 13.99 4.66 0.00
CA PRO A 143 14.22 3.52 0.89
C PRO A 143 14.56 4.00 2.31
N THR A 144 13.78 3.59 3.30
CA THR A 144 13.92 4.04 4.70
C THR A 144 14.06 2.85 5.65
N ASN A 145 15.00 2.90 6.59
CA ASN A 145 15.14 1.81 7.58
C ASN A 145 14.02 1.89 8.64
N PRO A 146 13.36 0.76 8.97
CA PRO A 146 12.36 0.73 10.03
C PRO A 146 12.98 0.91 11.41
N ILE A 147 12.39 1.79 12.22
CA ILE A 147 12.81 2.07 13.60
C ILE A 147 11.83 1.44 14.57
N TYR A 148 12.36 0.70 15.54
CA TYR A 148 11.54 0.07 16.59
C TYR A 148 10.94 1.13 17.52
N ASP A 149 9.66 0.96 17.86
CA ASP A 149 8.89 1.87 18.72
C ASP A 149 9.18 1.70 20.22
N GLY A 150 9.92 0.65 20.59
CA GLY A 150 10.23 0.33 21.99
C GLY A 150 9.24 -0.61 22.66
N VAL A 151 8.15 -0.98 21.99
CA VAL A 151 7.03 -1.74 22.55
C VAL A 151 6.76 -3.00 21.73
N ALA A 152 6.34 -2.87 20.47
CA ALA A 152 5.81 -4.01 19.72
C ALA A 152 6.04 -3.94 18.20
N TYR A 153 6.29 -2.75 17.65
CA TYR A 153 6.32 -2.54 16.20
C TYR A 153 7.46 -1.64 15.77
N SER A 154 7.68 -1.59 14.46
CA SER A 154 8.52 -0.57 13.85
C SER A 154 7.68 0.44 13.05
N TYR A 155 8.26 1.60 12.79
CA TYR A 155 7.72 2.66 11.95
C TYR A 155 8.80 3.25 11.04
N LEU A 156 8.38 3.98 10.00
CA LEU A 156 9.32 4.74 9.16
C LEU A 156 9.40 6.20 9.62
N PRO A 157 10.59 6.72 9.98
CA PRO A 157 10.76 8.05 10.56
C PRO A 157 10.84 9.14 9.49
N TRP A 158 9.82 9.29 8.64
CA TRP A 158 9.80 10.31 7.57
C TRP A 158 9.83 11.77 8.05
N GLY A 159 9.68 12.03 9.36
CA GLY A 159 9.80 13.38 9.91
C GLY A 159 8.80 14.36 9.29
N GLU A 160 9.25 15.58 8.99
CA GLU A 160 8.44 16.65 8.39
C GLU A 160 8.27 16.49 6.87
N ASN A 161 9.25 15.91 6.19
CA ASN A 161 9.24 15.71 4.74
C ASN A 161 8.51 14.42 4.36
N LYS A 162 7.27 14.56 3.92
CA LYS A 162 6.41 13.42 3.55
C LYS A 162 6.66 12.98 2.12
N PRO A 163 6.99 11.69 1.86
CA PRO A 163 7.23 11.24 0.50
C PRO A 163 5.94 11.24 -0.31
N CYS A 164 6.05 11.60 -1.58
CA CYS A 164 4.95 11.62 -2.53
C CYS A 164 5.31 10.84 -3.80
N CYS A 165 4.35 10.13 -4.37
CA CYS A 165 4.47 9.50 -5.67
C CYS A 165 3.52 10.16 -6.67
N LEU A 166 3.99 10.34 -7.91
CA LEU A 166 3.23 10.88 -9.03
C LEU A 166 3.41 9.98 -10.25
N LEU A 167 2.28 9.54 -10.80
CA LEU A 167 2.22 8.77 -12.04
C LEU A 167 1.45 9.55 -13.10
N GLU A 168 1.96 9.56 -14.32
CA GLU A 168 1.22 9.96 -15.51
C GLU A 168 0.85 8.70 -16.31
N ALA A 169 -0.43 8.35 -16.31
CA ALA A 169 -0.94 7.14 -16.96
C ALA A 169 -1.89 7.47 -18.12
N GLN A 170 -1.96 6.61 -19.12
CA GLN A 170 -2.89 6.78 -20.25
C GLN A 170 -3.89 5.64 -20.31
N TRP A 171 -5.17 5.96 -20.13
CA TRP A 171 -6.27 4.98 -20.07
C TRP A 171 -7.50 5.47 -20.82
N GLU A 172 -8.33 4.54 -21.27
CA GLU A 172 -9.65 4.82 -21.83
C GLU A 172 -10.52 5.60 -20.85
N ASP A 173 -11.25 6.59 -21.34
CA ASP A 173 -12.13 7.42 -20.50
C ASP A 173 -13.48 6.72 -20.29
N ILE A 174 -13.51 5.88 -19.25
CA ILE A 174 -14.72 5.23 -18.75
C ILE A 174 -15.29 5.93 -17.50
N THR A 175 -14.91 7.19 -17.28
CA THR A 175 -15.21 7.88 -16.02
C THR A 175 -16.71 8.01 -15.75
N TYR A 176 -17.56 8.08 -16.78
CA TYR A 176 -19.03 8.07 -16.62
C TYR A 176 -19.54 6.83 -15.87
N ARG A 177 -18.92 5.65 -16.07
CA ARG A 177 -19.26 4.43 -15.32
C ARG A 177 -18.88 4.59 -13.85
N MET A 178 -17.67 5.10 -13.60
CA MET A 178 -17.15 5.34 -12.24
C MET A 178 -17.96 6.41 -11.50
N TYR A 179 -18.40 7.46 -12.19
CA TYR A 179 -19.28 8.50 -11.64
C TYR A 179 -20.63 7.92 -11.20
N ALA A 180 -21.22 7.02 -12.00
CA ALA A 180 -22.48 6.37 -11.65
C ALA A 180 -22.33 5.50 -10.39
N VAL A 181 -21.24 4.73 -10.30
CA VAL A 181 -20.90 3.95 -9.11
C VAL A 181 -20.74 4.86 -7.89
N ASN A 182 -19.93 5.91 -7.99
CA ASN A 182 -19.68 6.84 -6.88
C ASN A 182 -20.95 7.54 -6.40
N MET A 183 -21.82 7.95 -7.33
CA MET A 183 -23.11 8.57 -7.01
C MET A 183 -23.99 7.64 -6.18
N LEU A 184 -24.10 6.37 -6.60
CA LEU A 184 -24.90 5.36 -5.91
C LEU A 184 -24.30 5.00 -4.54
N LEU A 185 -22.99 4.80 -4.46
CA LEU A 185 -22.30 4.53 -3.20
C LEU A 185 -22.49 5.68 -2.20
N LYS A 186 -22.44 6.94 -2.64
CA LYS A 186 -22.69 8.10 -1.77
C LYS A 186 -24.13 8.15 -1.25
N ALA A 187 -25.11 7.79 -2.08
CA ALA A 187 -26.49 7.66 -1.62
C ALA A 187 -26.63 6.55 -0.57
N ALA A 188 -26.00 5.39 -0.79
CA ALA A 188 -25.98 4.29 0.17
C ALA A 188 -25.28 4.66 1.49
N ASP A 189 -24.16 5.38 1.43
CA ASP A 189 -23.42 5.85 2.61
C ASP A 189 -24.26 6.86 3.43
N ARG A 190 -24.90 7.82 2.76
CA ARG A 190 -25.82 8.78 3.42
C ARG A 190 -26.98 8.08 4.11
N LEU A 191 -27.58 7.09 3.45
CA LEU A 191 -28.66 6.31 4.03
C LEU A 191 -28.16 5.44 5.19
N THR A 192 -26.98 4.81 5.07
CA THR A 192 -26.35 4.04 6.15
C THR A 192 -26.12 4.91 7.39
N ASN A 193 -25.55 6.09 7.23
CA ASN A 193 -25.36 7.04 8.33
C ASN A 193 -26.69 7.46 8.99
N SER A 194 -27.75 7.61 8.19
CA SER A 194 -29.07 7.95 8.68
C SER A 194 -29.74 6.80 9.43
N ILE A 195 -29.59 5.55 8.94
CA ILE A 195 -30.02 4.32 9.64
C ILE A 195 -29.32 4.24 10.99
N THR A 196 -28.00 4.41 11.03
CA THR A 196 -27.23 4.38 12.28
C THR A 196 -27.73 5.45 13.26
N ARG A 197 -28.03 6.67 12.78
CA ARG A 197 -28.59 7.73 13.63
C ARG A 197 -29.94 7.33 14.24
N VAL A 198 -30.85 6.74 13.46
CA VAL A 198 -32.15 6.26 13.96
C VAL A 198 -31.96 5.10 14.95
N GLN A 199 -31.08 4.14 14.66
CA GLN A 199 -30.76 3.05 15.59
C GLN A 199 -30.20 3.57 16.91
N LEU A 200 -29.34 4.59 16.87
CA LEU A 200 -28.83 5.25 18.07
C LEU A 200 -29.93 6.00 18.83
N SER A 201 -30.88 6.65 18.16
CA SER A 201 -31.98 7.33 18.85
C SER A 201 -32.93 6.35 19.54
N VAL A 202 -33.19 5.19 18.93
CA VAL A 202 -33.93 4.08 19.55
C VAL A 202 -33.16 3.49 20.73
N ALA A 203 -31.88 3.15 20.54
CA ALA A 203 -31.06 2.51 21.58
C ALA A 203 -30.82 3.38 22.83
N ASN A 204 -30.96 4.71 22.70
CA ASN A 204 -30.85 5.66 23.81
C ASN A 204 -32.22 6.14 24.32
N ASP A 205 -33.32 5.49 23.93
CA ASP A 205 -34.69 5.81 24.36
C ASP A 205 -35.05 7.29 24.19
N LEU A 206 -34.59 7.93 23.09
CA LEU A 206 -34.94 9.33 22.80
C LEU A 206 -36.45 9.47 22.55
N PRO A 207 -37.04 10.67 22.74
CA PRO A 207 -38.48 10.87 22.51
C PRO A 207 -38.93 10.41 21.11
N LEU A 208 -40.11 9.80 21.03
CA LEU A 208 -40.65 9.26 19.77
C LEU A 208 -40.74 10.34 18.67
N GLU A 209 -41.01 11.60 19.03
CA GLU A 209 -41.01 12.72 18.09
C GLU A 209 -39.63 12.93 17.45
N GLN A 210 -38.56 12.74 18.23
CA GLN A 210 -37.20 12.86 17.73
C GLN A 210 -36.84 11.69 16.83
N GLN A 211 -37.19 10.46 17.23
CA GLN A 211 -36.95 9.27 16.41
C GLN A 211 -37.71 9.36 15.06
N ALA A 212 -38.97 9.78 15.07
CA ALA A 212 -39.77 10.00 13.87
C ALA A 212 -39.18 11.10 12.96
N ARG A 213 -38.66 12.20 13.53
CA ARG A 213 -37.94 13.23 12.77
C ARG A 213 -36.69 12.68 12.08
N ASP A 214 -35.91 11.84 12.78
CA ASP A 214 -34.71 11.25 12.20
C ASP A 214 -35.02 10.34 11.00
N VAL A 215 -36.12 9.58 11.08
CA VAL A 215 -36.64 8.76 9.97
C VAL A 215 -37.12 9.64 8.81
N ILE A 216 -37.93 10.67 9.08
CA ILE A 216 -38.44 11.58 8.03
C ILE A 216 -37.27 12.25 7.30
N ASN A 217 -36.30 12.78 8.03
CA ASN A 217 -35.11 13.41 7.46
C ASN A 217 -34.28 12.41 6.62
N ALA A 218 -34.19 11.15 7.06
CA ALA A 218 -33.51 10.11 6.32
C ALA A 218 -34.22 9.81 4.99
N LEU A 219 -35.55 9.68 5.01
CA LEU A 219 -36.35 9.42 3.83
C LEU A 219 -36.36 10.62 2.87
N ASP A 220 -36.45 11.85 3.37
CA ASP A 220 -36.34 13.07 2.55
C ASP A 220 -35.02 13.12 1.78
N GLN A 221 -33.90 12.86 2.46
CA GLN A 221 -32.59 12.81 1.79
C GLN A 221 -32.52 11.67 0.77
N PHE A 222 -33.05 10.49 1.09
CA PHE A 222 -33.04 9.34 0.20
C PHE A 222 -33.89 9.56 -1.07
N ILE A 223 -35.05 10.23 -0.92
CA ILE A 223 -35.91 10.64 -2.04
C ILE A 223 -35.15 11.59 -2.98
N LEU A 224 -34.42 12.57 -2.43
CA LEU A 224 -33.56 13.45 -3.22
C LEU A 224 -32.47 12.68 -3.94
N ASP A 225 -31.82 11.73 -3.26
CA ASP A 225 -30.76 10.90 -3.82
C ASP A 225 -31.26 10.04 -4.99
N CYS A 226 -32.46 9.46 -4.89
CA CYS A 226 -33.08 8.68 -5.96
C CYS A 226 -33.58 9.54 -7.13
N SER A 227 -33.76 10.85 -6.92
CA SER A 227 -34.19 11.80 -7.95
C SER A 227 -33.03 12.34 -8.79
N MET A 228 -31.78 12.05 -8.41
CA MET A 228 -30.62 12.53 -9.16
C MET A 228 -30.47 11.77 -10.49
N GLU A 229 -30.20 12.52 -11.56
CA GLU A 229 -29.94 11.93 -12.87
C GLU A 229 -28.60 11.20 -12.90
N LEU A 230 -28.58 10.00 -13.49
CA LEU A 230 -27.35 9.26 -13.71
C LEU A 230 -26.44 10.00 -14.72
N PRO A 231 -25.11 9.97 -14.50
CA PRO A 231 -24.17 10.65 -15.38
C PRO A 231 -24.27 10.14 -16.82
N GLU A 232 -24.22 11.06 -17.76
CA GLU A 232 -24.25 10.75 -19.18
C GLU A 232 -22.85 10.45 -19.72
N SER A 233 -22.79 9.54 -20.70
CA SER A 233 -21.59 9.33 -21.50
C SER A 233 -21.48 10.44 -22.54
N ASP A 234 -20.28 11.00 -22.73
CA ASP A 234 -20.00 11.83 -23.91
C ASP A 234 -20.03 10.92 -25.15
N ILE A 235 -21.12 10.97 -25.93
CA ILE A 235 -21.36 10.06 -27.07
C ILE A 235 -20.26 10.20 -28.14
N GLU A 236 -19.67 11.39 -28.28
CA GLU A 236 -18.62 11.63 -29.26
C GLU A 236 -17.28 11.02 -28.84
N GLN A 237 -17.01 10.95 -27.53
CA GLN A 237 -15.73 10.51 -26.99
C GLN A 237 -15.76 9.07 -26.48
N SER A 238 -16.83 8.70 -25.78
CA SER A 238 -17.01 7.42 -25.09
C SER A 238 -18.44 6.90 -25.31
N PRO A 239 -18.82 6.48 -26.54
CA PRO A 239 -20.14 5.95 -26.80
C PRO A 239 -20.46 4.72 -25.93
N PRO A 240 -21.70 4.61 -25.39
CA PRO A 240 -22.12 3.50 -24.56
C PRO A 240 -22.32 2.23 -25.38
N ASN A 241 -21.87 1.09 -24.85
CA ASN A 241 -22.15 -0.22 -25.43
C ASN A 241 -23.54 -0.74 -25.01
N GLU A 242 -23.92 -1.93 -25.48
CA GLU A 242 -25.26 -2.49 -25.20
C GLU A 242 -25.49 -2.70 -23.70
N LEU A 243 -24.48 -3.20 -22.98
CA LEU A 243 -24.60 -3.39 -21.54
C LEU A 243 -24.72 -2.05 -20.79
N ASP A 244 -24.03 -1.00 -21.23
CA ASP A 244 -24.19 0.35 -20.64
C ASP A 244 -25.64 0.83 -20.75
N LYS A 245 -26.30 0.62 -21.89
CA LYS A 245 -27.71 0.97 -22.11
C LYS A 245 -28.65 0.18 -21.20
N TYR A 246 -28.43 -1.13 -21.08
CA TYR A 246 -29.25 -1.99 -20.21
C TYR A 246 -29.06 -1.66 -18.73
N ILE A 247 -27.83 -1.44 -18.28
CA ILE A 247 -27.53 -1.02 -16.91
C ILE A 247 -28.17 0.34 -16.62
N ARG A 248 -28.12 1.30 -17.57
CA ARG A 248 -28.78 2.59 -17.44
C ARG A 248 -30.28 2.43 -17.24
N LEU A 249 -30.96 1.70 -18.13
CA LEU A 249 -32.40 1.44 -18.04
C LEU A 249 -32.79 0.76 -16.71
N LEU A 250 -31.98 -0.21 -16.27
CA LEU A 250 -32.18 -0.89 -14.99
C LEU A 250 -32.06 0.08 -13.81
N ARG A 251 -30.97 0.86 -13.75
CA ARG A 251 -30.70 1.81 -12.67
C ARG A 251 -31.79 2.88 -12.62
N ASP A 252 -32.13 3.51 -13.74
CA ASP A 252 -33.20 4.52 -13.81
C ASP A 252 -34.55 3.95 -13.33
N GLY A 253 -34.93 2.76 -13.80
CA GLY A 253 -36.18 2.12 -13.40
C GLY A 253 -36.23 1.73 -11.92
N GLN A 254 -35.14 1.23 -11.35
CA GLN A 254 -35.06 0.86 -9.94
C GLN A 254 -34.96 2.08 -9.02
N LEU A 255 -34.21 3.12 -9.39
CA LEU A 255 -34.16 4.37 -8.64
C LEU A 255 -35.54 5.03 -8.57
N LYS A 256 -36.29 5.04 -9.66
CA LYS A 256 -37.68 5.52 -9.66
C LYS A 256 -38.59 4.69 -8.76
N ALA A 257 -38.48 3.36 -8.79
CA ALA A 257 -39.27 2.49 -7.93
C ALA A 257 -38.94 2.72 -6.43
N LEU A 258 -37.66 2.85 -6.09
CA LEU A 258 -37.20 3.14 -4.72
C LEU A 258 -37.64 4.54 -4.26
N HIS A 259 -37.59 5.54 -5.16
CA HIS A 259 -38.13 6.86 -4.91
C HIS A 259 -39.61 6.79 -4.52
N ASP A 260 -40.45 6.14 -5.33
CA ASP A 260 -41.89 6.06 -5.10
C ASP A 260 -42.22 5.28 -3.80
N GLN A 261 -41.46 4.21 -3.52
CA GLN A 261 -41.56 3.46 -2.26
C GLN A 261 -41.17 4.31 -1.05
N ALA A 262 -40.11 5.10 -1.15
CA ALA A 262 -39.66 5.99 -0.08
C ALA A 262 -40.65 7.13 0.17
N VAL A 263 -41.22 7.74 -0.87
CA VAL A 263 -42.29 8.75 -0.76
C VAL A 263 -43.52 8.14 -0.06
N HIS A 264 -43.89 6.92 -0.43
CA HIS A 264 -45.01 6.24 0.22
C HIS A 264 -44.72 6.02 1.71
N LEU A 265 -43.60 5.39 2.05
CA LEU A 265 -43.20 5.11 3.42
C LEU A 265 -43.11 6.39 4.26
N ARG A 266 -42.56 7.47 3.72
CA ARG A 266 -42.46 8.76 4.40
C ARG A 266 -43.82 9.30 4.83
N ASN A 267 -44.88 9.03 4.07
CA ASN A 267 -46.23 9.53 4.35
C ASN A 267 -47.08 8.55 5.17
N THR A 268 -46.68 7.28 5.28
CA THR A 268 -47.47 6.22 5.94
C THR A 268 -46.78 5.55 7.12
N ALA A 269 -45.50 5.86 7.40
CA ALA A 269 -44.76 5.25 8.50
C ALA A 269 -45.36 5.64 9.86
N GLU A 270 -45.91 4.65 10.56
CA GLU A 270 -46.37 4.75 11.95
C GLU A 270 -45.43 4.04 12.94
N ASP A 271 -44.66 3.07 12.44
CA ASP A 271 -43.77 2.21 13.22
C ASP A 271 -42.30 2.39 12.78
N ILE A 272 -41.43 2.66 13.76
CA ILE A 272 -40.01 3.01 13.52
C ILE A 272 -39.21 1.78 13.11
N ASP A 273 -39.50 0.61 13.68
CA ASP A 273 -38.78 -0.63 13.38
C ASP A 273 -39.08 -1.09 11.94
N GLN A 274 -40.33 -0.98 11.51
CA GLN A 274 -40.72 -1.25 10.11
C GLN A 274 -40.06 -0.26 9.15
N ALA A 275 -40.04 1.04 9.50
CA ALA A 275 -39.36 2.05 8.69
C ALA A 275 -37.85 1.76 8.55
N LEU A 276 -37.19 1.37 9.65
CA LEU A 276 -35.79 0.96 9.66
C LEU A 276 -35.53 -0.24 8.74
N GLN A 277 -36.37 -1.28 8.79
CA GLN A 277 -36.24 -2.45 7.93
C GLN A 277 -36.35 -2.08 6.45
N GLN A 278 -37.29 -1.21 6.09
CA GLN A 278 -37.42 -0.71 4.72
C GLN A 278 -36.22 0.15 4.29
N MET A 279 -35.71 1.01 5.17
CA MET A 279 -34.50 1.80 4.90
C MET A 279 -33.28 0.90 4.66
N ILE A 280 -33.11 -0.17 5.43
CA ILE A 280 -32.04 -1.16 5.20
C ILE A 280 -32.20 -1.82 3.83
N PHE A 281 -33.43 -2.21 3.45
CA PHE A 281 -33.72 -2.76 2.13
C PHE A 281 -33.41 -1.78 0.99
N TYR A 282 -33.77 -0.51 1.14
CA TYR A 282 -33.43 0.54 0.19
C TYR A 282 -31.91 0.69 0.02
N ARG A 283 -31.17 0.72 1.15
CA ARG A 283 -29.70 0.80 1.16
C ARG A 283 -29.07 -0.39 0.43
N ASP A 284 -29.51 -1.61 0.74
CA ASP A 284 -29.01 -2.82 0.10
C ASP A 284 -29.33 -2.86 -1.40
N SER A 285 -30.50 -2.33 -1.80
CA SER A 285 -30.89 -2.19 -3.20
C SER A 285 -29.97 -1.23 -3.96
N ILE A 286 -29.65 -0.05 -3.39
CA ILE A 286 -28.70 0.89 -3.99
C ILE A 286 -27.30 0.27 -4.11
N LEU A 287 -26.81 -0.44 -3.07
CA LEU A 287 -25.53 -1.15 -3.15
C LEU A 287 -25.51 -2.18 -4.29
N GLY A 288 -26.63 -2.87 -4.52
CA GLY A 288 -26.80 -3.76 -5.67
C GLY A 288 -26.71 -3.03 -7.02
N LEU A 289 -27.27 -1.83 -7.12
CA LEU A 289 -27.19 -0.99 -8.33
C LEU A 289 -25.77 -0.44 -8.60
N ALA A 290 -24.96 -0.28 -7.55
CA ALA A 290 -23.59 0.23 -7.65
C ALA A 290 -22.59 -0.78 -8.24
N VAL A 291 -22.99 -2.06 -8.41
CA VAL A 291 -22.14 -3.06 -9.05
C VAL A 291 -21.96 -2.72 -10.54
N GLU A 292 -20.72 -2.51 -10.97
CA GLU A 292 -20.37 -2.18 -12.35
C GLU A 292 -19.37 -3.20 -12.93
N PRO A 293 -19.81 -4.12 -13.80
CA PRO A 293 -18.95 -5.16 -14.35
C PRO A 293 -17.94 -4.64 -15.39
N GLN A 294 -18.17 -3.45 -15.95
CA GLN A 294 -17.34 -2.90 -17.04
C GLN A 294 -16.33 -1.84 -16.55
N LEU A 295 -15.85 -1.95 -15.30
CA LEU A 295 -14.76 -1.12 -14.76
C LEU A 295 -13.41 -1.56 -15.33
N SER A 296 -13.07 -1.05 -16.52
CA SER A 296 -11.83 -1.37 -17.22
C SER A 296 -10.61 -0.54 -16.79
N PHE A 297 -10.79 0.52 -16.02
CA PHE A 297 -9.67 1.28 -15.46
C PHE A 297 -9.03 0.47 -14.32
N PRO A 298 -7.71 0.17 -14.35
CA PRO A 298 -7.10 -0.67 -13.33
C PRO A 298 -7.08 -0.01 -11.95
N ASP A 299 -7.18 -0.84 -10.92
CA ASP A 299 -6.97 -0.43 -9.54
C ASP A 299 -5.58 0.20 -9.32
N VAL A 300 -5.51 1.13 -8.38
CA VAL A 300 -4.24 1.64 -7.82
C VAL A 300 -3.70 0.59 -6.87
N ILE A 301 -2.48 0.13 -7.10
CA ILE A 301 -1.80 -0.83 -6.23
C ILE A 301 -0.62 -0.14 -5.56
N ILE A 302 -0.58 -0.21 -4.23
CA ILE A 302 0.56 0.23 -3.44
C ILE A 302 1.24 -1.00 -2.85
N TRP A 303 2.47 -1.25 -3.26
CA TRP A 303 3.32 -2.32 -2.75
C TRP A 303 4.25 -1.80 -1.66
N MET A 304 4.47 -2.63 -0.64
CA MET A 304 5.57 -2.51 0.30
C MET A 304 6.71 -3.41 -0.18
N LEU A 305 7.88 -2.83 -0.38
CA LEU A 305 9.12 -3.49 -0.74
C LEU A 305 10.06 -3.50 0.47
N SER A 306 10.66 -4.64 0.74
CA SER A 306 11.78 -4.82 1.67
C SER A 306 13.00 -5.21 0.85
N GLY A 307 13.96 -4.30 0.72
CA GLY A 307 15.00 -4.40 -0.31
C GLY A 307 14.39 -4.43 -1.72
N SER A 308 14.66 -5.48 -2.50
CA SER A 308 14.07 -5.65 -3.84
C SER A 308 12.81 -6.54 -3.87
N LYS A 309 12.30 -6.96 -2.70
CA LYS A 309 11.21 -7.94 -2.59
C LYS A 309 9.91 -7.28 -2.13
N ARG A 310 8.84 -7.46 -2.89
CA ARG A 310 7.45 -7.10 -2.57
C ARG A 310 6.90 -8.05 -1.52
N SER A 311 6.67 -7.51 -0.32
CA SER A 311 6.25 -8.30 0.85
C SER A 311 4.74 -8.21 1.11
N ALA A 312 4.13 -7.06 0.86
CA ALA A 312 2.72 -6.78 1.10
C ALA A 312 2.17 -5.71 0.15
N TYR A 313 0.87 -5.67 -0.06
CA TYR A 313 0.22 -4.69 -0.93
C TYR A 313 -1.12 -4.20 -0.40
N CYS A 314 -1.58 -3.07 -0.93
CA CYS A 314 -2.95 -2.58 -0.83
C CYS A 314 -3.46 -2.32 -2.25
N ARG A 315 -4.69 -2.76 -2.56
CA ARG A 315 -5.34 -2.51 -3.85
C ARG A 315 -6.55 -1.61 -3.63
N ILE A 316 -6.57 -0.47 -4.33
CA ILE A 316 -7.57 0.58 -4.19
C ILE A 316 -8.32 0.70 -5.52
N PRO A 317 -9.63 0.44 -5.55
CA PRO A 317 -10.44 0.67 -6.74
C PRO A 317 -10.31 2.12 -7.20
N ALA A 318 -10.06 2.34 -8.49
CA ALA A 318 -9.79 3.69 -8.99
C ALA A 318 -10.99 4.64 -8.80
N HIS A 319 -12.23 4.15 -8.74
CA HIS A 319 -13.43 4.97 -8.52
C HIS A 319 -13.47 5.58 -7.12
N ASP A 320 -12.97 4.88 -6.09
CA ASP A 320 -12.94 5.36 -4.70
C ASP A 320 -12.03 6.57 -4.50
N VAL A 321 -11.04 6.74 -5.36
CA VAL A 321 -10.04 7.81 -5.32
C VAL A 321 -10.10 8.73 -6.55
N LEU A 322 -11.16 8.62 -7.36
CA LEU A 322 -11.36 9.43 -8.56
C LEU A 322 -11.79 10.86 -8.22
N TYR A 323 -11.14 11.85 -8.82
CA TYR A 323 -11.50 13.24 -8.68
C TYR A 323 -12.54 13.67 -9.69
N HIS A 324 -13.51 14.46 -9.22
CA HIS A 324 -14.43 15.20 -10.07
C HIS A 324 -14.85 16.49 -9.34
N PRO A 325 -15.04 17.64 -10.03
CA PRO A 325 -15.45 18.89 -9.40
C PRO A 325 -16.84 18.82 -8.75
N ASN A 326 -17.77 18.02 -9.32
CA ASN A 326 -19.02 17.68 -8.65
C ASN A 326 -18.75 16.60 -7.58
N PRO A 327 -18.92 16.89 -6.28
CA PRO A 327 -18.68 15.94 -5.21
C PRO A 327 -19.50 14.67 -5.34
N THR A 328 -20.69 14.70 -5.94
CA THR A 328 -21.53 13.51 -6.14
C THR A 328 -20.84 12.45 -7.00
N TYR A 329 -19.96 12.85 -7.92
CA TYR A 329 -19.25 11.93 -8.83
C TYR A 329 -17.83 11.60 -8.36
N ALA A 330 -17.26 12.40 -7.45
CA ALA A 330 -15.95 12.15 -6.88
C ALA A 330 -15.96 10.88 -6.01
N GLY A 331 -14.85 10.16 -5.99
CA GLY A 331 -14.61 9.02 -5.11
C GLY A 331 -14.70 9.41 -3.64
N ARG A 332 -15.12 8.47 -2.80
CA ARG A 332 -15.34 8.70 -1.37
C ARG A 332 -14.07 9.08 -0.61
N PHE A 333 -12.91 8.60 -1.09
CA PHE A 333 -11.61 8.81 -0.46
C PHE A 333 -10.64 9.63 -1.32
N CYS A 334 -11.12 10.21 -2.42
CA CYS A 334 -10.30 11.02 -3.30
C CYS A 334 -9.77 12.25 -2.55
N GLY A 335 -8.45 12.36 -2.42
CA GLY A 335 -7.82 13.51 -1.76
C GLY A 335 -8.06 13.58 -0.25
N VAL A 336 -8.59 12.53 0.37
CA VAL A 336 -8.83 12.48 1.82
C VAL A 336 -7.77 11.60 2.49
N PRO A 337 -7.18 12.02 3.63
CA PRO A 337 -6.31 11.15 4.42
C PRO A 337 -7.03 9.88 4.86
N GLN A 338 -6.46 8.72 4.52
CA GLN A 338 -7.02 7.41 4.85
C GLN A 338 -5.94 6.47 5.40
N THR A 339 -6.36 5.51 6.21
CA THR A 339 -5.50 4.43 6.72
C THR A 339 -5.63 3.21 5.82
N LEU A 340 -4.55 2.86 5.14
CA LEU A 340 -4.42 1.72 4.26
C LEU A 340 -3.80 0.55 5.04
N CYS A 341 -4.58 -0.51 5.24
CA CYS A 341 -4.11 -1.77 5.81
C CYS A 341 -3.61 -2.67 4.68
N PHE A 342 -2.33 -3.04 4.73
CA PHE A 342 -1.73 -3.89 3.71
C PHE A 342 -2.01 -5.36 3.99
N VAL A 343 -1.95 -6.18 2.95
CA VAL A 343 -2.08 -7.64 3.04
C VAL A 343 -0.91 -8.31 2.36
N LYS A 344 -0.51 -9.48 2.86
CA LYS A 344 0.46 -10.33 2.16
C LYS A 344 -0.27 -11.07 1.03
N PRO A 345 0.37 -11.32 -0.12
CA PRO A 345 -0.17 -12.23 -1.12
C PRO A 345 -0.43 -13.61 -0.48
N LYS A 346 -1.58 -14.21 -0.78
CA LYS A 346 -2.06 -15.42 -0.13
C LYS A 346 -2.74 -16.33 -1.16
N LEU A 347 -2.45 -17.63 -1.10
CA LEU A 347 -3.20 -18.64 -1.85
C LEU A 347 -4.45 -19.07 -1.08
N GLU A 348 -5.50 -19.46 -1.81
CA GLU A 348 -6.79 -19.87 -1.22
C GLU A 348 -6.67 -21.06 -0.24
N GLU A 349 -5.69 -21.94 -0.46
CA GLU A 349 -5.46 -23.15 0.34
C GLU A 349 -4.64 -22.87 1.64
N GLU A 350 -4.09 -21.65 1.83
CA GLU A 350 -3.26 -21.32 2.98
C GLU A 350 -4.09 -20.86 4.21
N ASN A 351 -3.70 -21.32 5.41
CA ASN A 351 -4.36 -20.98 6.68
C ASN A 351 -4.30 -19.47 7.01
N ASP A 352 -5.46 -18.90 7.36
CA ASP A 352 -5.70 -17.50 7.72
C ASP A 352 -4.86 -17.01 8.90
N GLU A 353 -4.46 -17.87 9.83
CA GLU A 353 -3.74 -17.48 11.05
C GLU A 353 -2.46 -16.67 10.78
N LYS A 354 -1.74 -17.01 9.69
CA LYS A 354 -0.51 -16.30 9.27
C LYS A 354 -0.76 -14.93 8.65
N TYR A 355 -2.01 -14.62 8.31
CA TYR A 355 -2.45 -13.44 7.56
C TYR A 355 -3.38 -12.52 8.37
N LEU A 356 -3.73 -12.90 9.61
CA LEU A 356 -4.59 -12.11 10.51
C LEU A 356 -4.02 -10.71 10.82
N ARG A 357 -2.69 -10.56 10.85
CA ARG A 357 -2.03 -9.30 11.20
C ARG A 357 -1.59 -8.57 9.94
N SER A 358 -2.08 -7.35 9.77
CA SER A 358 -1.62 -6.42 8.73
C SER A 358 -0.09 -6.27 8.80
N PRO A 359 0.65 -6.42 7.69
CA PRO A 359 2.12 -6.24 7.67
C PRO A 359 2.54 -4.79 7.85
N VAL A 360 1.67 -3.83 7.55
CA VAL A 360 1.93 -2.40 7.75
C VAL A 360 0.60 -1.64 7.68
N MET A 361 0.48 -0.59 8.48
CA MET A 361 -0.56 0.41 8.34
C MET A 361 0.06 1.70 7.81
N VAL A 362 -0.40 2.11 6.64
CA VAL A 362 0.08 3.33 5.97
C VAL A 362 -1.04 4.36 5.98
N ARG A 363 -0.77 5.54 6.53
CA ARG A 363 -1.68 6.68 6.38
C ARG A 363 -1.27 7.46 5.13
N ALA A 364 -2.17 7.60 4.17
CA ALA A 364 -1.87 8.25 2.89
C ALA A 364 -3.07 9.04 2.34
N ILE A 365 -2.79 9.98 1.44
CA ILE A 365 -3.77 10.67 0.61
C ILE A 365 -3.59 10.17 -0.82
N VAL A 366 -4.63 9.63 -1.43
CA VAL A 366 -4.59 9.12 -2.81
C VAL A 366 -5.59 9.89 -3.68
N TRP A 367 -5.16 10.27 -4.87
CA TRP A 367 -5.95 11.04 -5.82
C TRP A 367 -5.70 10.54 -7.23
N VAL A 368 -6.77 10.24 -7.97
CA VAL A 368 -6.74 9.86 -9.38
C VAL A 368 -7.60 10.84 -10.14
N GLY A 369 -7.14 11.41 -11.25
CA GLY A 369 -7.99 12.32 -12.02
C GLY A 369 -7.48 12.56 -13.42
N LEU A 370 -8.37 13.07 -14.29
CA LEU A 370 -7.97 13.55 -15.61
C LEU A 370 -6.95 14.69 -15.45
N ASP A 371 -5.96 14.72 -16.33
CA ASP A 371 -4.88 15.71 -16.28
C ASP A 371 -5.37 17.17 -16.29
N LYS A 372 -6.50 17.45 -16.96
CA LYS A 372 -7.15 18.77 -16.97
C LYS A 372 -7.58 19.27 -15.57
N TYR A 373 -7.71 18.36 -14.60
CA TYR A 373 -8.09 18.66 -13.22
C TYR A 373 -6.90 18.67 -12.26
N TYR A 374 -5.66 18.54 -12.75
CA TYR A 374 -4.49 18.40 -11.88
C TYR A 374 -4.30 19.56 -10.89
N GLN A 375 -4.75 20.78 -11.23
CA GLN A 375 -4.68 21.92 -10.31
C GLN A 375 -5.42 21.65 -8.98
N ALA A 376 -6.49 20.85 -9.00
CA ALA A 376 -7.23 20.50 -7.80
C ALA A 376 -6.42 19.65 -6.80
N TRP A 377 -5.40 18.92 -7.26
CA TRP A 377 -4.49 18.23 -6.33
C TRP A 377 -3.75 19.22 -5.42
N ASN A 378 -3.37 20.39 -5.94
CA ASN A 378 -2.68 21.41 -5.15
C ASN A 378 -3.61 22.01 -4.09
N GLU A 379 -4.92 22.02 -4.33
CA GLU A 379 -5.93 22.49 -3.37
C GLU A 379 -6.17 21.47 -2.25
N VAL A 380 -5.92 20.19 -2.48
CA VAL A 380 -6.00 19.13 -1.46
C VAL A 380 -4.87 19.28 -0.43
N GLN A 381 -3.68 19.71 -0.86
CA GLN A 381 -2.50 19.82 0.00
C GLN A 381 -2.47 21.18 0.73
N VAL A 382 -3.39 21.40 1.66
CA VAL A 382 -3.52 22.68 2.38
C VAL A 382 -2.44 22.87 3.45
N GLU A 383 -1.98 21.78 4.05
CA GLU A 383 -1.04 21.80 5.19
C GLU A 383 0.43 21.61 4.78
N ALA A 384 0.70 21.35 3.50
CA ALA A 384 2.04 21.02 3.01
C ALA A 384 2.30 21.62 1.62
N LYS A 385 3.52 22.13 1.41
CA LYS A 385 3.96 22.59 0.09
C LYS A 385 4.58 21.41 -0.66
N THR A 386 4.03 21.09 -1.83
CA THR A 386 4.65 20.07 -2.70
C THR A 386 5.99 20.59 -3.24
N GLN A 387 7.02 19.77 -3.15
CA GLN A 387 8.35 20.02 -3.70
C GLN A 387 8.74 18.88 -4.63
N ILE A 388 9.43 19.22 -5.72
CA ILE A 388 10.04 18.26 -6.63
C ILE A 388 11.54 18.41 -6.49
N VAL A 389 12.22 17.31 -6.15
CA VAL A 389 13.66 17.28 -5.95
C VAL A 389 14.31 16.42 -7.03
N ALA A 390 15.51 16.82 -7.44
CA ALA A 390 16.41 15.95 -8.18
C ALA A 390 17.32 15.25 -7.18
N GLU A 391 17.43 13.93 -7.28
CA GLU A 391 18.25 13.11 -6.38
C GLU A 391 19.34 12.35 -7.14
N THR A 392 20.51 12.20 -6.51
CA THR A 392 21.60 11.32 -6.95
C THR A 392 22.46 10.94 -5.75
N TYR A 393 23.13 9.79 -5.83
CA TYR A 393 23.88 9.17 -4.75
C TYR A 393 25.36 9.08 -5.13
N GLU A 394 26.23 9.65 -4.29
CA GLU A 394 27.69 9.51 -4.45
C GLU A 394 28.16 8.15 -3.94
N ASN A 395 28.88 7.40 -4.77
CA ASN A 395 29.47 6.11 -4.40
C ASN A 395 30.98 6.23 -4.25
N GLN A 396 31.49 5.88 -3.07
CA GLN A 396 32.92 5.84 -2.76
C GLN A 396 33.34 4.44 -2.30
N GLY A 397 34.55 4.03 -2.67
CA GLY A 397 35.19 2.80 -2.20
C GLY A 397 36.46 3.13 -1.44
N LYS A 398 36.78 2.37 -0.39
CA LYS A 398 37.98 2.57 0.42
C LYS A 398 39.11 1.67 -0.09
N ILE A 399 40.22 2.27 -0.54
CA ILE A 399 41.46 1.57 -0.91
C ILE A 399 42.62 2.17 -0.15
N LEU A 400 43.44 1.33 0.48
CA LEU A 400 44.65 1.78 1.21
C LEU A 400 44.33 2.96 2.16
N ASN A 401 43.20 2.86 2.88
CA ASN A 401 42.68 3.89 3.78
C ASN A 401 42.31 5.25 3.15
N LYS A 402 42.16 5.32 1.83
CA LYS A 402 41.65 6.50 1.11
C LYS A 402 40.33 6.18 0.43
N TRP A 403 39.36 7.09 0.57
CA TRP A 403 38.12 7.03 -0.19
C TRP A 403 38.37 7.50 -1.62
N VAL A 404 37.94 6.70 -2.59
CA VAL A 404 38.08 7.00 -4.02
C VAL A 404 36.76 6.72 -4.74
N THR A 405 36.53 7.43 -5.85
CA THR A 405 35.35 7.31 -6.71
C THR A 405 35.65 6.62 -8.05
N THR A 406 36.90 6.19 -8.28
CA THR A 406 37.36 5.62 -9.55
C THR A 406 37.24 4.09 -9.61
N LYS A 407 37.02 3.57 -10.82
CA LYS A 407 37.13 2.13 -11.13
C LYS A 407 38.56 1.78 -11.55
N PRO A 408 39.12 0.62 -11.18
CA PRO A 408 38.71 -0.33 -10.12
C PRO A 408 39.01 0.24 -8.72
N PRO A 409 38.20 -0.06 -7.67
CA PRO A 409 37.52 -1.33 -7.38
C PRO A 409 35.99 -1.20 -7.28
N LEU A 410 35.43 -0.02 -7.59
CA LEU A 410 34.00 0.24 -7.52
C LEU A 410 33.23 -0.57 -8.57
N THR A 411 32.25 -1.36 -8.14
CA THR A 411 31.30 -2.05 -9.02
C THR A 411 30.17 -1.12 -9.49
N ARG A 412 30.02 0.05 -8.86
CA ARG A 412 28.97 1.05 -9.12
C ARG A 412 29.53 2.30 -9.85
N PRO A 413 28.69 3.08 -10.54
CA PRO A 413 29.07 4.42 -11.02
C PRO A 413 29.40 5.36 -9.86
N ALA A 414 30.23 6.38 -10.07
CA ALA A 414 30.56 7.36 -9.02
C ALA A 414 29.33 8.14 -8.52
N TRP A 415 28.36 8.37 -9.40
CA TRP A 415 27.06 8.97 -9.08
C TRP A 415 25.95 8.09 -9.64
N SER A 416 24.99 7.69 -8.81
CA SER A 416 23.93 6.76 -9.21
C SER A 416 22.54 7.14 -8.71
N ASP A 417 21.54 6.40 -9.17
CA ASP A 417 20.23 6.31 -8.51
C ASP A 417 20.30 5.57 -7.16
N ALA A 418 19.18 5.53 -6.44
CA ALA A 418 19.06 4.85 -5.15
C ALA A 418 19.36 3.34 -5.23
N SER A 419 19.18 2.71 -6.40
CA SER A 419 19.54 1.30 -6.61
C SER A 419 21.05 1.07 -6.74
N GLY A 420 21.82 2.11 -7.03
CA GLY A 420 23.26 2.02 -7.29
C GLY A 420 23.64 1.55 -8.69
N LYS A 421 22.65 1.38 -9.59
CA LYS A 421 22.84 0.73 -10.89
C LYS A 421 22.90 1.72 -12.03
N LYS A 422 22.07 2.76 -12.01
CA LYS A 422 21.96 3.74 -13.09
C LYS A 422 22.84 4.94 -12.79
N GLU A 423 23.73 5.29 -13.71
CA GLU A 423 24.58 6.48 -13.56
C GLU A 423 23.74 7.77 -13.68
N LEU A 424 23.85 8.66 -12.70
CA LEU A 424 23.09 9.93 -12.62
C LEU A 424 24.00 11.06 -12.15
N LYS A 425 24.79 11.65 -13.04
CA LYS A 425 25.68 12.76 -12.67
C LYS A 425 24.88 14.04 -12.40
N LYS A 426 25.32 14.85 -11.44
CA LYS A 426 24.67 16.12 -11.06
C LYS A 426 24.47 17.06 -12.25
N GLU A 427 25.43 17.07 -13.17
CA GLU A 427 25.44 17.93 -14.37
C GLU A 427 24.44 17.45 -15.44
N SER A 428 23.89 16.25 -15.30
CA SER A 428 22.90 15.70 -16.25
C SER A 428 21.47 16.19 -15.98
N PHE A 429 21.23 16.83 -14.83
CA PHE A 429 19.90 17.30 -14.45
C PHE A 429 19.66 18.70 -14.99
N ASN A 430 18.59 18.86 -15.77
CA ASN A 430 18.12 20.14 -16.27
C ASN A 430 16.66 20.35 -15.85
N PRO A 431 16.29 21.53 -15.32
CA PRO A 431 14.92 21.80 -14.92
C PRO A 431 14.01 21.79 -16.17
N PRO A 432 12.81 21.20 -16.08
CA PRO A 432 11.85 21.23 -17.19
C PRO A 432 11.45 22.67 -17.58
N PRO A 433 10.86 22.89 -18.76
CA PRO A 433 10.35 24.21 -19.15
C PRO A 433 9.44 24.82 -18.07
N GLY A 434 9.75 26.06 -17.66
CA GLY A 434 9.02 26.77 -16.61
C GLY A 434 9.50 26.49 -15.17
N TRP A 435 10.38 25.51 -14.96
CA TRP A 435 11.01 25.25 -13.67
C TRP A 435 12.36 25.96 -13.56
N ARG A 436 12.74 26.31 -12.33
CA ARG A 436 14.07 26.80 -11.97
C ARG A 436 14.54 26.06 -10.74
N TRP A 437 15.85 25.90 -10.60
CA TRP A 437 16.43 25.39 -9.36
C TRP A 437 16.13 26.32 -8.20
N ASP A 438 15.81 25.74 -7.05
CA ASP A 438 15.64 26.42 -5.78
C ASP A 438 16.83 26.05 -4.89
N GLY A 439 17.95 26.73 -5.08
CA GLY A 439 19.23 26.47 -4.40
C GLY A 439 20.18 25.52 -5.13
N ASP A 440 21.36 25.34 -4.53
CA ASP A 440 22.39 24.41 -4.98
C ASP A 440 22.16 23.01 -4.41
N TRP A 441 22.89 22.02 -4.93
CA TRP A 441 22.89 20.66 -4.39
C TRP A 441 23.27 20.66 -2.90
N PHE A 442 22.45 20.01 -2.08
CA PHE A 442 22.73 19.75 -0.67
C PHE A 442 22.69 18.25 -0.38
N VAL A 443 23.23 17.84 0.77
CA VAL A 443 23.14 16.47 1.26
C VAL A 443 21.89 16.35 2.11
N ASP A 444 20.94 15.54 1.68
CA ASP A 444 19.75 15.20 2.47
C ASP A 444 20.08 13.97 3.34
N PRO A 445 20.20 14.12 4.68
CA PRO A 445 20.55 13.01 5.54
C PRO A 445 19.37 12.03 5.65
N GLU A 446 19.62 10.76 5.35
CA GLU A 446 18.62 9.71 5.57
C GLU A 446 18.31 9.59 7.07
N ILE A 447 17.15 10.11 7.48
CA ILE A 447 16.78 10.36 8.88
C ILE A 447 16.83 9.07 9.70
N SER A 448 16.54 7.92 9.09
CA SER A 448 16.62 6.63 9.76
C SER A 448 18.04 6.27 10.26
N VAL A 449 19.10 6.80 9.65
CA VAL A 449 20.50 6.58 10.07
C VAL A 449 20.84 7.35 11.35
N LEU A 450 20.05 8.39 11.70
CA LEU A 450 20.21 9.12 12.96
C LEU A 450 19.76 8.30 14.17
N TYR A 451 18.99 7.24 13.97
CA TYR A 451 18.53 6.34 15.01
C TYR A 451 19.56 5.23 15.23
N GLN A 452 19.99 5.07 16.48
CA GLN A 452 20.91 4.03 16.89
C GLN A 452 20.13 2.73 17.18
N LYS A 453 20.83 1.59 17.21
CA LYS A 453 20.21 0.28 17.45
C LYS A 453 19.48 0.20 18.80
N ASP A 454 19.87 1.03 19.77
CA ASP A 454 19.28 1.12 21.10
C ASP A 454 18.22 2.23 21.24
N THR A 455 17.91 2.96 20.16
CA THR A 455 16.87 4.00 20.21
C THR A 455 15.50 3.39 20.54
N ASN A 456 14.75 4.09 21.40
CA ASN A 456 13.47 3.67 21.99
C ASN A 456 13.51 2.39 22.84
N GLN A 457 14.68 1.80 23.12
CA GLN A 457 14.78 0.61 23.96
C GLN A 457 14.99 0.98 25.44
N THR A 458 14.45 0.16 26.33
CA THR A 458 14.66 0.22 27.78
C THR A 458 15.70 -0.78 28.27
N SER A 459 16.04 -1.77 27.44
CA SER A 459 17.15 -2.71 27.65
C SER A 459 17.84 -2.98 26.32
N PHE A 460 19.17 -3.04 26.31
CA PHE A 460 19.97 -3.31 25.11
C PHE A 460 21.12 -4.26 25.44
N VAL A 461 21.40 -5.21 24.56
CA VAL A 461 22.54 -6.11 24.67
C VAL A 461 23.70 -5.53 23.87
N GLU A 462 24.73 -5.06 24.58
CA GLU A 462 25.98 -4.65 23.96
C GLU A 462 26.82 -5.90 23.65
N ASP A 463 27.52 -5.89 22.52
CA ASP A 463 28.38 -7.00 22.11
C ASP A 463 29.74 -6.54 21.57
N VAL A 464 30.77 -7.36 21.84
CA VAL A 464 32.15 -7.17 21.35
C VAL A 464 32.71 -8.54 20.97
N TYR A 465 33.30 -8.66 19.80
CA TYR A 465 34.03 -9.86 19.40
C TYR A 465 35.48 -9.74 19.85
N VAL A 466 35.95 -10.73 20.60
CA VAL A 466 37.36 -10.87 20.96
C VAL A 466 38.01 -11.75 19.90
N ASN A 467 39.06 -11.24 19.26
CA ASN A 467 39.66 -11.86 18.08
C ASN A 467 41.09 -12.33 18.38
N GLU A 468 41.39 -13.54 17.94
CA GLU A 468 42.72 -14.14 18.02
C GLU A 468 43.15 -14.70 16.66
N SER A 469 44.46 -14.70 16.43
CA SER A 469 45.07 -15.26 15.24
C SER A 469 46.27 -16.13 15.61
N ARG A 470 46.64 -17.04 14.71
CA ARG A 470 47.83 -17.88 14.86
C ARG A 470 48.50 -18.14 13.52
N THR A 471 49.75 -18.57 13.56
CA THR A 471 50.40 -19.20 12.40
C THR A 471 50.03 -20.69 12.35
N PRO A 472 50.22 -21.38 11.20
CA PRO A 472 50.03 -22.82 11.13
C PRO A 472 50.85 -23.54 12.21
N ASN A 473 50.17 -24.28 13.09
CA ASN A 473 50.74 -24.97 14.28
C ASN A 473 51.27 -24.04 15.40
N GLY A 474 50.95 -22.75 15.37
CA GLY A 474 51.21 -21.81 16.45
C GLY A 474 50.12 -21.81 17.52
N ASN A 475 50.42 -21.18 18.66
CA ASN A 475 49.42 -20.88 19.69
C ASN A 475 48.54 -19.70 19.23
N TRP A 476 47.34 -19.62 19.79
CA TRP A 476 46.45 -18.48 19.59
C TRP A 476 46.99 -17.24 20.33
N GLU A 477 47.07 -16.12 19.62
CA GLU A 477 47.51 -14.82 20.14
C GLU A 477 46.50 -13.73 19.74
N PRO A 478 46.44 -12.58 20.44
CA PRO A 478 45.57 -11.49 20.05
C PRO A 478 45.76 -11.10 18.58
N ALA A 479 44.65 -10.99 17.84
CA ALA A 479 44.70 -10.60 16.44
C ALA A 479 45.14 -9.13 16.30
N GLN A 480 45.48 -8.71 15.07
CA GLN A 480 45.80 -7.31 14.77
C GLN A 480 44.69 -6.33 15.20
N ILE A 481 43.43 -6.77 15.13
CA ILE A 481 42.26 -6.08 15.70
C ILE A 481 41.73 -6.98 16.82
N PRO A 482 42.19 -6.82 18.08
CA PRO A 482 41.82 -7.73 19.18
C PRO A 482 40.34 -7.68 19.55
N TYR A 483 39.66 -6.55 19.29
CA TYR A 483 38.27 -6.33 19.62
C TYR A 483 37.55 -5.71 18.43
N SER A 484 36.42 -6.28 18.00
CA SER A 484 35.66 -5.78 16.87
C SER A 484 34.15 -5.91 17.03
N ASP A 485 33.40 -5.31 16.12
CA ASP A 485 32.01 -5.67 15.87
C ASP A 485 31.91 -6.96 15.02
N ALA A 486 30.67 -7.34 14.65
CA ALA A 486 30.41 -8.52 13.84
C ALA A 486 30.99 -8.46 12.41
N TYR A 487 31.30 -7.25 11.91
CA TYR A 487 31.86 -6.99 10.59
C TYR A 487 33.39 -6.86 10.60
N GLY A 488 34.01 -6.95 11.77
CA GLY A 488 35.47 -6.84 11.93
C GLY A 488 35.96 -5.41 12.14
N GLU A 489 35.07 -4.42 12.28
CA GLU A 489 35.46 -3.05 12.57
C GLU A 489 35.91 -2.91 14.04
N PRO A 490 37.02 -2.22 14.33
CA PRO A 490 37.55 -2.12 15.69
C PRO A 490 36.54 -1.55 16.70
N LYS A 491 36.39 -2.23 17.85
CA LYS A 491 35.62 -1.75 19.02
C LYS A 491 36.56 -1.60 20.25
N PRO A 492 36.17 -0.80 21.25
CA PRO A 492 36.84 -0.82 22.55
C PRO A 492 36.80 -2.22 23.19
N ALA A 493 37.78 -2.50 24.06
CA ALA A 493 37.75 -3.70 24.88
C ALA A 493 36.49 -3.70 25.79
N PRO A 494 35.98 -4.88 26.20
CA PRO A 494 34.83 -4.98 27.10
C PRO A 494 34.94 -4.09 28.36
N GLU A 495 36.12 -4.01 29.00
CA GLU A 495 36.29 -3.17 30.21
C GLU A 495 36.34 -1.67 29.91
N LYS A 496 36.60 -1.28 28.66
CA LYS A 496 36.69 0.11 28.19
C LYS A 496 35.44 0.55 27.43
N THR A 497 34.39 -0.27 27.42
CA THR A 497 33.15 0.08 26.75
C THR A 497 32.41 1.13 27.58
N GLU A 498 32.32 2.35 27.05
CA GLU A 498 31.65 3.46 27.72
C GLU A 498 30.13 3.25 27.75
N LEU A 499 29.53 3.53 28.90
CA LEU A 499 28.10 3.51 29.09
C LEU A 499 27.55 4.92 28.85
N LYS A 500 26.49 5.03 28.04
CA LYS A 500 25.81 6.31 27.81
C LYS A 500 25.12 6.80 29.08
N ASP A 501 24.99 8.12 29.20
CA ASP A 501 24.18 8.76 30.23
C ASP A 501 22.76 8.16 30.26
N ASP A 502 22.20 7.96 31.45
CA ASP A 502 20.91 7.32 31.74
C ASP A 502 20.82 5.77 31.61
N TRP A 503 21.93 5.08 31.34
CA TRP A 503 21.98 3.62 31.32
C TRP A 503 22.75 3.05 32.52
N THR A 504 22.38 1.83 32.94
CA THR A 504 23.12 1.02 33.92
C THR A 504 23.41 -0.35 33.34
N TRP A 505 24.59 -0.90 33.64
CA TRP A 505 24.92 -2.28 33.29
C TRP A 505 24.10 -3.24 34.14
N GLU A 506 23.53 -4.25 33.52
CA GLU A 506 22.87 -5.39 34.15
C GLU A 506 23.80 -6.61 34.02
N GLY A 507 24.44 -6.99 35.13
CA GLY A 507 25.41 -8.10 35.14
C GLY A 507 26.79 -7.72 34.59
N ASP A 508 27.63 -8.73 34.38
CA ASP A 508 28.98 -8.60 33.82
C ASP A 508 29.03 -9.07 32.36
N TRP A 509 30.16 -8.83 31.69
CA TRP A 509 30.39 -9.37 30.35
C TRP A 509 30.47 -10.90 30.39
N GLU A 510 29.68 -11.55 29.56
CA GLU A 510 29.63 -13.01 29.43
C GLU A 510 29.87 -13.44 27.99
N VAL A 511 30.27 -14.71 27.81
CA VAL A 511 30.44 -15.30 26.47
C VAL A 511 29.08 -15.75 25.97
N ASP A 512 28.68 -15.27 24.79
CA ASP A 512 27.46 -15.70 24.11
C ASP A 512 27.64 -17.11 23.51
N LYS A 513 27.15 -18.11 24.25
CA LYS A 513 27.18 -19.53 23.85
C LYS A 513 25.91 -19.98 23.13
N ASP A 514 24.95 -19.08 22.88
CA ASP A 514 23.70 -19.41 22.15
C ASP A 514 23.90 -19.43 20.62
N ARG A 515 25.14 -19.30 20.16
CA ARG A 515 25.53 -19.30 18.74
C ARG A 515 26.23 -20.60 18.35
N LEU A 516 26.50 -20.75 17.05
CA LEU A 516 27.26 -21.87 16.51
C LEU A 516 28.76 -21.71 16.80
N CYS A 517 29.17 -22.04 18.02
CA CYS A 517 30.54 -21.97 18.52
C CYS A 517 30.96 -23.27 19.21
N ASP A 518 32.22 -23.36 19.64
CA ASP A 518 32.70 -24.44 20.50
C ASP A 518 32.27 -24.26 21.98
N GLU A 519 32.72 -25.15 22.86
CA GLU A 519 32.39 -25.15 24.29
C GLU A 519 32.85 -23.88 25.02
N ASP A 520 33.89 -23.21 24.51
CA ASP A 520 34.46 -21.99 25.06
C ASP A 520 33.93 -20.72 24.38
N GLY A 521 33.04 -20.87 23.38
CA GLY A 521 32.39 -19.77 22.66
C GLY A 521 33.14 -19.27 21.43
N TRP A 522 34.18 -19.97 20.98
CA TRP A 522 34.95 -19.59 19.81
C TRP A 522 34.32 -20.07 18.51
N GLU A 523 34.38 -19.22 17.50
CA GLU A 523 34.05 -19.52 16.12
C GLU A 523 35.29 -19.25 15.24
N TYR A 524 35.53 -20.12 14.24
CA TYR A 524 36.82 -20.25 13.56
C TYR A 524 36.74 -19.96 12.06
N ALA A 525 37.76 -19.30 11.53
CA ALA A 525 37.91 -18.95 10.11
C ALA A 525 39.37 -19.10 9.63
N GLN A 526 39.60 -19.06 8.31
CA GLN A 526 40.97 -19.10 7.79
C GLN A 526 41.65 -17.74 7.99
N THR A 527 40.92 -16.65 7.78
CA THR A 527 41.45 -15.29 7.88
C THR A 527 40.48 -14.35 8.59
N SER A 528 40.97 -13.19 9.03
CA SER A 528 40.13 -12.14 9.63
C SER A 528 39.15 -11.50 8.65
N THR A 529 39.30 -11.72 7.35
CA THR A 529 38.41 -11.18 6.31
C THR A 529 37.29 -12.13 5.92
N ASP A 530 37.29 -13.36 6.45
CA ASP A 530 36.24 -14.32 6.16
C ASP A 530 34.96 -13.94 6.90
N THR A 531 33.82 -14.09 6.23
CA THR A 531 32.49 -13.88 6.82
C THR A 531 31.85 -15.16 7.34
N ASN A 532 32.37 -16.32 6.92
CA ASN A 532 31.87 -17.64 7.31
C ASN A 532 32.76 -18.23 8.41
N PHE A 533 32.17 -18.44 9.59
CA PHE A 533 32.82 -19.05 10.73
C PHE A 533 32.29 -20.46 10.97
N MET A 534 33.15 -21.34 11.49
CA MET A 534 32.81 -22.71 11.84
C MET A 534 32.87 -22.91 13.36
N PRO A 535 32.02 -23.77 13.94
CA PRO A 535 31.99 -24.05 15.38
C PRO A 535 33.10 -25.01 15.83
N THR A 536 33.92 -25.53 14.93
CA THR A 536 34.91 -26.57 15.24
C THR A 536 36.31 -26.15 14.80
N GLU A 537 37.26 -26.18 15.73
CA GLU A 537 38.66 -25.90 15.46
C GLU A 537 39.26 -26.91 14.47
N LYS A 538 40.03 -26.39 13.50
CA LYS A 538 40.85 -27.19 12.59
C LYS A 538 42.21 -26.52 12.39
N ASN A 539 43.25 -27.32 12.14
CA ASN A 539 44.63 -26.83 12.04
C ASN A 539 44.86 -25.77 10.96
N TYR A 540 44.04 -25.74 9.90
CA TYR A 540 44.14 -24.76 8.83
C TYR A 540 43.38 -23.45 9.12
N LEU A 541 42.66 -23.37 10.23
CA LEU A 541 41.98 -22.16 10.69
C LEU A 541 42.96 -21.35 11.53
N MET A 542 43.27 -20.15 11.03
CA MET A 542 44.29 -19.26 11.58
C MET A 542 43.68 -18.02 12.25
N PHE A 543 42.35 -17.88 12.23
CA PHE A 543 41.61 -16.83 12.89
C PHE A 543 40.47 -17.42 13.70
N ARG A 544 40.25 -16.91 14.91
CA ARG A 544 39.07 -17.22 15.72
C ARG A 544 38.55 -15.97 16.40
N ARG A 545 37.25 -15.96 16.66
CA ARG A 545 36.64 -14.91 17.49
C ARG A 545 35.62 -15.50 18.44
N LYS A 546 35.37 -14.83 19.55
CA LYS A 546 34.27 -15.16 20.47
C LYS A 546 33.45 -13.91 20.75
N ARG A 547 32.12 -14.05 20.81
CA ARG A 547 31.23 -12.93 21.07
C ARG A 547 31.03 -12.77 22.57
N MET A 548 31.50 -11.65 23.12
CA MET A 548 31.19 -11.23 24.48
C MET A 548 29.94 -10.36 24.43
N ILE A 549 29.00 -10.57 25.35
CA ILE A 549 27.78 -9.77 25.48
C ILE A 549 27.64 -9.24 26.90
N ARG A 550 26.99 -8.07 27.03
CA ARG A 550 26.58 -7.53 28.33
C ARG A 550 25.31 -6.71 28.16
N LYS A 551 24.33 -6.93 29.02
CA LYS A 551 23.07 -6.21 28.97
C LYS A 551 23.18 -4.88 29.73
N ARG A 552 22.60 -3.83 29.18
CA ARG A 552 22.35 -2.56 29.87
C ARG A 552 20.87 -2.24 29.88
N VAL A 553 20.41 -1.57 30.93
CA VAL A 553 19.02 -1.12 31.11
C VAL A 553 18.98 0.38 31.38
N LYS A 554 17.88 1.02 31.00
CA LYS A 554 17.69 2.46 31.19
C LYS A 554 17.16 2.71 32.61
N GLY A 555 17.81 3.58 33.39
CA GLY A 555 17.52 3.78 34.82
C GLY A 555 18.18 2.74 35.74
N GLU A 556 17.63 2.50 36.94
CA GLU A 556 18.17 1.54 37.92
C GLU A 556 17.73 0.09 37.66
N VAL A 557 18.66 -0.86 37.81
CA VAL A 557 18.41 -2.30 37.67
C VAL A 557 17.32 -2.74 38.66
N GLY A 558 16.23 -3.31 38.15
CA GLY A 558 15.11 -3.81 38.96
C GLY A 558 14.00 -2.81 39.26
N MET A 559 14.10 -1.56 38.80
CA MET A 559 12.97 -0.61 38.86
C MET A 559 12.20 -0.62 37.53
N PRO A 560 10.87 -0.84 37.53
CA PRO A 560 10.07 -0.67 36.33
C PRO A 560 10.15 0.79 35.90
N VAL A 561 10.47 1.04 34.62
CA VAL A 561 10.49 2.38 34.03
C VAL A 561 9.03 2.90 33.93
N LYS A 562 8.45 3.31 35.05
CA LYS A 562 7.07 3.80 35.17
C LYS A 562 6.83 5.16 34.47
N GLN A 563 7.84 5.75 33.84
CA GLN A 563 7.74 7.08 33.22
C GLN A 563 7.59 7.07 31.70
N ALA A 564 7.86 5.95 31.01
CA ALA A 564 7.67 5.85 29.56
C ALA A 564 6.21 5.56 29.19
N GLU A 565 5.53 4.70 29.95
CA GLU A 565 4.13 4.32 29.69
C GLU A 565 3.15 5.49 29.86
N GLN A 566 3.37 6.37 30.85
CA GLN A 566 2.45 7.49 31.11
C GLN A 566 2.58 8.64 30.09
N ARG A 567 3.79 8.92 29.58
CA ARG A 567 3.99 9.94 28.53
C ARG A 567 3.51 9.46 27.16
N LEU A 568 3.71 8.19 26.83
CA LEU A 568 3.18 7.62 25.60
C LEU A 568 1.65 7.48 25.67
N ALA A 569 1.08 7.07 26.81
CA ALA A 569 -0.38 7.03 26.99
C ALA A 569 -1.02 8.42 26.84
N LEU A 570 -0.34 9.49 27.31
CA LEU A 570 -0.82 10.86 27.11
C LEU A 570 -0.74 11.31 25.63
N LEU A 571 0.35 10.97 24.92
CA LEU A 571 0.55 11.28 23.50
C LEU A 571 -0.38 10.46 22.58
N VAL A 572 -0.62 9.19 22.93
CA VAL A 572 -1.59 8.32 22.27
C VAL A 572 -3.00 8.84 22.55
N SER A 573 -3.35 9.18 23.79
CA SER A 573 -4.64 9.81 24.12
C SER A 573 -4.88 11.10 23.31
N LEU A 574 -3.85 11.93 23.12
CA LEU A 574 -3.94 13.16 22.32
C LEU A 574 -4.00 12.92 20.80
N MET A 575 -3.52 11.78 20.30
CA MET A 575 -3.59 11.41 18.87
C MET A 575 -4.88 10.66 18.49
N PHE A 576 -5.59 10.06 19.46
CA PHE A 576 -6.77 9.23 19.22
C PHE A 576 -8.10 9.87 19.67
N ASP A 577 -8.10 11.08 20.26
CA ASP A 577 -9.31 11.88 20.44
C ASP A 577 -9.74 12.56 19.13
N SER A 578 -10.20 11.73 18.20
CA SER A 578 -11.12 12.13 17.13
C SER A 578 -12.02 10.92 16.85
N PRO A 579 -13.33 11.01 17.16
CA PRO A 579 -14.21 9.85 17.08
C PRO A 579 -14.55 9.58 15.62
N LEU A 580 -13.93 8.55 15.03
CA LEU A 580 -14.42 7.98 13.78
C LEU A 580 -14.66 6.49 13.97
N HIS A 581 -15.95 6.16 14.01
CA HIS A 581 -16.48 4.82 14.07
C HIS A 581 -15.92 3.95 12.94
N VAL A 582 -15.29 2.85 13.33
CA VAL A 582 -15.06 1.69 12.47
C VAL A 582 -16.40 0.98 12.33
N VAL A 583 -17.12 1.24 11.24
CA VAL A 583 -18.20 0.34 10.81
C VAL A 583 -17.56 -0.70 9.89
N ARG A 584 -17.67 -1.97 10.30
CA ARG A 584 -17.24 -3.15 9.53
C ARG A 584 -18.01 -3.28 8.23
#